data_AF-A0A3D2FYP1-F1
#
_entry.id   AF-A0A3D2FYP1-F1
#
_cell.length_a   1.000
_cell.length_b   1.000
_cell.length_c   1.000
_cell.angle_alpha   90.00
_cell.angle_beta   90.00
_cell.angle_gamma   90.00
#
_symmetry.space_group_name_H-M   'P 1'
#
loop_
_entity.id
_entity.type
_entity.pdbx_description
1 polymer ?
#
loop_
_entity_poly.entity_id
_entity_poly.type
_entity_poly.pdbx_seq_one_letter_code
_entity_poly.pdbx_strand_id
1 'polypeptide(L)' 'MRAERAWLAEQLAALGFRVIPSDANYLLFRAAPGLDAALREQGILIRNCENYAGLCPGWYRIAV' A
#
# COMPACT_ATOMS: atom_id res chain seq x y z
N MET A 1 3.85 16.90 -5.59
CA MET A 1 4.73 15.79 -6.03
C MET A 1 3.88 14.71 -6.72
N ARG A 2 3.48 14.94 -7.99
CA ARG A 2 2.69 13.95 -8.78
C ARG A 2 3.58 12.83 -9.33
N ALA A 3 4.87 13.10 -9.52
CA ALA A 3 5.85 12.18 -10.10
C ALA A 3 6.19 11.02 -9.14
N GLU A 4 6.46 11.29 -7.85
CA GLU A 4 6.73 10.24 -6.86
C GLU A 4 5.55 9.27 -6.72
N ARG A 5 4.32 9.78 -6.81
CA ARG A 5 3.12 8.94 -6.74
C ARG A 5 3.00 7.99 -7.92
N ALA A 6 3.15 8.53 -9.14
CA ALA A 6 3.08 7.72 -10.35
C ALA A 6 4.18 6.66 -10.34
N TRP A 7 5.40 7.07 -9.98
CA TRP A 7 6.52 6.17 -9.82
C TRP A 7 6.25 5.07 -8.79
N LEU A 8 5.80 5.41 -7.57
CA LEU A 8 5.53 4.42 -6.53
C LEU A 8 4.41 3.45 -6.93
N ALA A 9 3.37 3.94 -7.59
CA ALA A 9 2.28 3.10 -8.10
C ALA A 9 2.77 2.13 -9.17
N GLU A 10 3.60 2.59 -10.12
CA GLU A 10 4.21 1.77 -11.16
C GLU A 10 5.14 0.70 -10.55
N GLN A 11 5.98 1.07 -9.59
CA GLN A 11 6.88 0.12 -8.93
C GLN A 11 6.12 -0.95 -8.14
N LEU A 12 5.07 -0.56 -7.41
CA LEU A 12 4.22 -1.51 -6.69
C LEU A 12 3.47 -2.45 -7.65
N ALA A 13 2.97 -1.92 -8.77
CA ALA A 13 2.33 -2.74 -9.80
C ALA A 13 3.31 -3.69 -10.47
N ALA A 14 4.55 -3.26 -10.73
CA ALA A 14 5.62 -4.09 -11.29
C ALA A 14 6.02 -5.25 -10.36
N LEU A 15 5.90 -5.07 -9.05
CA LEU A 15 6.07 -6.13 -8.04
C LEU A 15 4.86 -7.09 -7.95
N GLY A 16 3.81 -6.87 -8.75
CA GLY A 16 2.61 -7.69 -8.79
C GLY A 16 1.53 -7.31 -7.77
N PHE A 17 1.68 -6.17 -7.08
CA PHE A 17 0.64 -5.69 -6.17
C PHE A 17 -0.50 -5.04 -6.93
N ARG A 18 -1.74 -5.22 -6.42
CA ARG A 18 -2.89 -4.51 -6.96
C ARG A 18 -2.96 -3.11 -6.34
N VAL A 19 -2.54 -2.10 -7.08
CA VAL A 19 -2.59 -0.69 -6.65
C VAL A 19 -3.92 -0.06 -7.08
N ILE A 20 -4.54 0.70 -6.18
CA ILE A 20 -5.73 1.51 -6.47
C ILE A 20 -5.30 2.95 -6.66
N PRO A 21 -5.52 3.54 -7.84
CA PRO A 21 -5.21 4.94 -8.08
C PRO A 21 -6.03 5.83 -7.14
N SER A 22 -5.38 6.83 -6.56
CA SER A 22 -5.97 7.76 -5.59
C SER A 22 -5.41 9.16 -5.81
N ASP A 23 -6.25 10.18 -5.62
CA ASP A 23 -5.82 11.58 -5.57
C ASP A 23 -5.50 12.06 -4.15
N ALA A 24 -5.52 11.16 -3.16
CA ALA A 24 -5.15 11.47 -1.78
C ALA A 24 -3.62 11.45 -1.57
N ASN A 25 -3.19 11.83 -0.35
CA ASN A 25 -1.79 11.80 0.10
C ASN A 25 -1.29 10.38 0.47
N TYR A 26 -1.95 9.35 -0.07
CA TYR A 26 -1.59 7.96 0.16
C TYR A 26 -2.07 7.09 -1.01
N LEU A 27 -1.37 5.98 -1.23
CA LEU A 27 -1.80 4.93 -2.15
C LEU A 27 -2.38 3.78 -1.35
N LEU A 28 -3.50 3.23 -1.85
CA LEU A 28 -4.09 1.99 -1.36
C LEU A 28 -3.66 0.86 -2.29
N PHE A 29 -3.16 -0.23 -1.74
CA PHE A 29 -2.76 -1.40 -2.51
C PHE A 29 -3.11 -2.69 -1.77
N ARG A 30 -3.17 -3.79 -2.53
CA ARG A 30 -3.43 -5.12 -2.01
C ARG A 30 -2.18 -5.99 -2.12
N ALA A 31 -1.86 -6.67 -1.03
CA ALA A 31 -0.74 -7.60 -0.92
C ALA A 31 -1.14 -8.82 -0.07
N ALA A 32 -0.21 -9.77 0.08
CA ALA A 32 -0.39 -10.89 1.00
C ALA A 32 -0.56 -10.37 2.45
N PRO A 33 -1.47 -10.96 3.25
CA PRO A 33 -1.57 -10.64 4.67
C PRO A 33 -0.24 -10.83 5.41
N GLY A 34 0.05 -9.97 6.37
CA GLY A 34 1.30 -9.97 7.14
C GLY A 34 2.43 -9.14 6.53
N LEU A 35 2.23 -8.47 5.38
CA LEU A 35 3.23 -7.58 4.78
C LEU A 35 3.63 -6.44 5.73
N ASP A 36 2.69 -5.93 6.51
CA ASP A 36 2.91 -4.87 7.50
C ASP A 36 3.89 -5.28 8.59
N ALA A 37 3.84 -6.53 9.05
CA ALA A 37 4.80 -7.06 10.01
C ALA A 37 6.19 -7.21 9.36
N ALA A 38 6.25 -7.80 8.16
CA ALA A 38 7.52 -8.00 7.43
C ALA A 38 8.23 -6.68 7.10
N LEU A 39 7.49 -5.66 6.67
CA LEU A 39 8.06 -4.35 6.38
C LEU A 39 8.48 -3.60 7.65
N ARG A 40 7.73 -3.79 8.75
CA ARG A 40 8.08 -3.18 10.05
C ARG A 40 9.43 -3.67 10.56
N GLU A 41 9.77 -4.94 10.35
CA GLU A 41 11.10 -5.48 10.68
C GLU A 41 12.22 -4.80 9.88
N GLN A 42 11.92 -4.30 8.68
CA GLN A 42 12.85 -3.54 7.84
C GLN A 42 12.81 -2.02 8.12
N GLY A 43 12.05 -1.57 9.14
CA GLY A 43 11.89 -0.16 9.47
C GLY A 43 10.91 0.60 8.55
N ILE A 44 10.15 -0.09 7.70
CA ILE A 44 9.17 0.49 6.79
C ILE A 44 7.77 0.35 7.41
N LEU A 45 7.12 1.48 7.68
CA LEU A 45 5.77 1.50 8.24
C LEU A 45 4.71 1.64 7.15
N ILE A 46 3.89 0.60 6.98
CA ILE A 46 2.63 0.66 6.23
C ILE A 46 1.45 0.49 7.18
N ARG A 47 0.26 0.92 6.76
CA ARG A 47 -0.96 0.79 7.57
C ARG A 47 -1.85 -0.31 7.00
N ASN A 48 -2.12 -1.33 7.82
CA ASN A 48 -3.12 -2.34 7.54
C ASN A 48 -4.52 -1.73 7.64
N CYS A 49 -5.34 -1.96 6.61
CA CYS A 49 -6.70 -1.45 6.48
C CYS A 49 -7.78 -2.51 6.78
N GLU A 50 -7.41 -3.67 7.33
CA GLU A 50 -8.37 -4.72 7.75
C GLU A 50 -9.43 -4.23 8.75
N ASN A 51 -9.13 -3.17 9.49
CA ASN A 51 -10.04 -2.57 10.48
C ASN A 51 -11.13 -1.68 9.87
N TYR A 52 -11.18 -1.49 8.55
CA TYR A 52 -12.24 -0.74 7.89
C TYR A 52 -13.39 -1.66 7.49
N ALA A 53 -14.62 -1.25 7.79
CA ALA A 53 -15.82 -1.98 7.39
C ALA A 53 -15.85 -2.15 5.86
N GLY A 54 -15.80 -3.41 5.40
CA GLY A 54 -15.79 -3.76 3.97
C GLY A 54 -14.40 -4.01 3.35
N LEU A 55 -13.30 -3.79 4.09
CA LEU A 55 -11.96 -4.18 3.64
C LEU A 55 -11.57 -5.53 4.25
N CYS A 56 -11.31 -6.52 3.39
CA CYS A 56 -10.78 -7.81 3.80
C CYS A 56 -9.29 -7.72 4.18
N PRO A 57 -8.72 -8.74 4.87
CA PRO A 57 -7.28 -8.81 5.09
C PRO A 57 -6.47 -8.68 3.79
N GLY A 58 -5.32 -8.02 3.86
CA GLY A 58 -4.40 -7.80 2.74
C GLY A 58 -4.54 -6.45 2.02
N TRP A 59 -5.38 -5.54 2.53
CA TRP A 59 -5.42 -4.14 2.09
C TRP A 59 -4.50 -3.26 2.93
N TYR A 60 -3.66 -2.47 2.27
CA TYR A 60 -2.65 -1.63 2.90
C TYR A 60 -2.63 -0.23 2.31
N ARG A 61 -2.33 0.77 3.13
CA ARG A 61 -2.01 2.13 2.65
C ARG A 61 -0.58 2.54 3.00
N ILE A 62 0.03 3.25 2.05
CA ILE A 62 1.35 3.86 2.19
C ILE A 62 1.25 5.35 1.83
N ALA A 63 1.89 6.21 2.64
CA ALA A 63 1.95 7.64 2.36
C ALA A 63 2.87 7.92 1.16
N VAL A 64 2.55 8.95 0.39
CA VAL A 64 3.36 9.44 -0.73
C VAL A 64 3.86 10.84 -0.44
#